data_AF-F2DY34-F1
#
_entry.id   AF-F2DY34-F1
#
_cell.length_a   1.000
_cell.length_b   1.000
_cell.length_c   1.000
_cell.angle_alpha   90.00
_cell.angle_beta   90.00
_cell.angle_gamma   90.00
#
_symmetry.space_group_name_H-M   'P 1'
#
loop_
_entity.id
_entity.type
_entity.pdbx_description
1 polymer ?
#
loop_
_entity_poly.entity_id
_entity_poly.type
_entity_poly.pdbx_seq_one_letter_code
_entity_poly.pdbx_strand_id
1 'polypeptide(L)'
;MNLDSSDSLMIMAKTAKYDLDNIMLKNVAENNLYALYELRHVIVEGNCYEQASGAAPNGLQLVLKSTFDELEEKHDTVVMQNLGYFQLKSNPGIWNLDLAEGKSSEIYEFVDKSFHTVVIDSFNGKLVKLNVNKKEGKGGEKLYEDVKKSGGLWDSISHMWGNKKKSDNETIHIFSVASGHLYERFMSIMMMSVVKHTKSKVKFWIIENFVSPEFKLFVPQLAKSHNFEVQFVAYNWPRWLNAQKEKQRKIWAYKILFLDVLFPLDINRIIFVDADQTVRGDIKELWDLDIGGAPYAYVPFCPADSRPETKGFRFWDSGFWHDHLGGKPYHISALYRVDLDTFRRSRSGDILRSTYNNLSRDKNSLANLDQDLPNYLQHMVPIFSLPQEWLWCETWCSDELKKTAKTIDLCNNPLTKAPKLDNALRIVSEWKDYDQYVADFREKSKI
;
A
#
# COMPACT_ATOMS: atom_id res chain seq x y z
N MET A 1 -2.20 20.82 8.96
CA MET A 1 -3.61 21.20 8.84
C MET A 1 -4.36 20.02 8.28
N ASN A 2 -5.44 19.61 8.95
CA ASN A 2 -6.28 18.49 8.53
C ASN A 2 -7.74 18.83 8.84
N LEU A 3 -8.67 18.13 8.20
CA LEU A 3 -10.10 18.25 8.48
C LEU A 3 -10.56 17.10 9.37
N ASP A 4 -11.39 17.43 10.36
CA ASP A 4 -12.18 16.45 11.10
C ASP A 4 -13.53 16.31 10.39
N SER A 5 -13.78 15.15 9.78
CA SER A 5 -14.93 14.91 8.92
C SER A 5 -15.47 13.49 9.14
N SER A 6 -16.73 13.27 8.77
CA SER A 6 -17.33 11.93 8.79
C SER A 6 -16.52 10.94 7.95
N ASP A 7 -16.35 9.70 8.45
CA ASP A 7 -15.67 8.61 7.74
C ASP A 7 -16.37 8.23 6.41
N SER A 8 -17.64 8.64 6.23
CA SER A 8 -18.37 8.47 4.98
C SER A 8 -17.98 9.45 3.88
N LEU A 9 -17.11 10.40 4.17
CA LEU A 9 -16.65 11.41 3.24
C LEU A 9 -15.17 11.19 2.93
N MET A 10 -14.83 11.12 1.64
CA MET A 10 -13.44 11.11 1.19
C MET A 10 -13.05 12.52 0.78
N ILE A 11 -12.38 13.23 1.70
CA ILE A 11 -11.96 14.62 1.51
C ILE A 11 -10.46 14.68 1.34
N MET A 12 -10.00 15.50 0.40
CA MET A 12 -8.57 15.67 0.10
C MET A 12 -8.21 17.13 -0.13
N ALA A 13 -6.96 17.49 0.14
CA ALA A 13 -6.45 18.81 -0.26
C ALA A 13 -6.45 18.91 -1.79
N LYS A 14 -7.10 19.94 -2.32
CA LYS A 14 -7.17 20.26 -3.76
C LYS A 14 -6.19 21.34 -4.15
N THR A 15 -5.98 22.33 -3.29
CA THR A 15 -5.04 23.43 -3.55
C THR A 15 -4.45 23.90 -2.23
N ALA A 16 -3.13 24.02 -2.18
CA ALA A 16 -2.40 24.57 -1.05
C ALA A 16 -1.06 25.08 -1.55
N LYS A 17 -0.69 26.30 -1.17
CA LYS A 17 0.63 26.89 -1.47
C LYS A 17 1.73 26.36 -0.54
N TYR A 18 1.36 26.07 0.71
CA TYR A 18 2.29 25.68 1.76
C TYR A 18 2.10 24.21 2.11
N ASP A 19 3.17 23.60 2.63
CA ASP A 19 3.14 22.25 3.17
C ASP A 19 2.17 22.18 4.35
N LEU A 20 1.03 21.52 4.15
CA LEU A 20 0.00 21.40 5.17
C LEU A 20 0.46 20.56 6.36
N ASP A 21 1.49 19.73 6.23
CA ASP A 21 2.01 18.91 7.32
C ASP A 21 3.01 19.65 8.19
N ASN A 22 3.72 20.63 7.62
CA ASN A 22 4.85 21.31 8.25
C ASN A 22 4.68 22.84 8.25
N ILE A 23 3.50 23.34 8.62
CA ILE A 23 3.22 24.78 8.64
C ILE A 23 4.06 25.47 9.73
N MET A 24 4.95 26.37 9.31
CA MET A 24 5.64 27.31 10.21
C MET A 24 5.24 28.74 9.85
N LEU A 25 4.47 29.40 10.71
CA LEU A 25 3.93 30.75 10.43
C LEU A 25 5.02 31.79 10.12
N LYS A 26 6.20 31.66 10.73
CA LYS A 26 7.37 32.52 10.44
C LYS A 26 7.90 32.43 8.99
N ASN A 27 7.56 31.36 8.27
CA ASN A 27 7.96 31.11 6.88
C ASN A 27 6.85 31.45 5.88
N VAL A 28 5.67 31.87 6.36
CA VAL A 28 4.57 32.30 5.49
C VAL A 28 4.84 33.76 5.12
N ALA A 29 5.02 34.03 3.83
CA ALA A 29 5.35 35.37 3.34
C ALA A 29 4.15 36.34 3.41
N GLU A 30 2.93 35.79 3.33
CA GLU A 30 1.70 36.55 3.47
C GLU A 30 1.16 36.52 4.91
N ASN A 31 0.30 37.48 5.26
CA ASN A 31 -0.40 37.49 6.55
C ASN A 31 -1.46 36.39 6.70
N ASN A 32 -1.83 35.70 5.61
CA ASN A 32 -2.87 34.68 5.57
C ASN A 32 -2.37 33.41 4.88
N LEU A 33 -2.81 32.25 5.37
CA LEU A 33 -2.62 30.95 4.72
C LEU A 33 -3.97 30.38 4.33
N TYR A 34 -4.10 29.95 3.08
CA TYR A 34 -5.31 29.32 2.56
C TYR A 34 -5.00 27.91 2.04
N ALA A 35 -5.92 26.99 2.27
CA ALA A 35 -5.97 25.72 1.54
C ALA A 35 -7.41 25.39 1.20
N LEU A 36 -7.61 24.87 -0.01
CA LEU A 36 -8.88 24.38 -0.50
C LEU A 36 -8.90 22.86 -0.38
N TYR A 37 -9.92 22.33 0.27
CA TYR A 37 -10.21 20.90 0.32
C TYR A 37 -11.41 20.59 -0.58
N GLU A 38 -11.41 19.39 -1.15
CA GLU A 38 -12.47 18.88 -2.02
C GLU A 38 -13.02 17.58 -1.44
N LEU A 39 -14.35 17.52 -1.35
CA LEU A 39 -15.06 16.26 -1.18
C LEU A 39 -15.00 15.51 -2.52
N ARG A 40 -14.12 14.52 -2.61
CA ARG A 40 -13.90 13.71 -3.82
C ARG A 40 -15.00 12.68 -4.03
N HIS A 41 -15.37 12.00 -2.94
CA HIS A 41 -16.34 10.92 -2.96
C HIS A 41 -17.15 10.86 -1.66
N VAL A 42 -18.37 10.39 -1.80
CA VAL A 42 -19.19 9.87 -0.69
C VAL A 42 -19.02 8.35 -0.69
N ILE A 43 -18.92 7.74 0.50
CA ILE A 43 -18.64 6.32 0.62
C ILE A 43 -19.93 5.50 0.68
N VAL A 44 -20.00 4.46 -0.14
CA VAL A 44 -20.91 3.32 0.02
C VAL A 44 -20.15 2.24 0.78
N GLU A 45 -20.62 1.87 1.95
CA GLU A 45 -20.01 0.79 2.74
C GLU A 45 -21.07 -0.21 3.19
N GLY A 46 -20.62 -1.36 3.65
CA GLY A 46 -21.58 -2.39 4.01
C GLY A 46 -20.97 -3.66 4.56
N ASN A 47 -21.87 -4.61 4.79
CA ASN A 47 -21.52 -5.97 5.17
C ASN A 47 -22.14 -6.94 4.17
N CYS A 48 -21.37 -7.94 3.75
CA CYS A 48 -21.85 -9.02 2.90
C CYS A 48 -21.67 -10.37 3.61
N TYR A 49 -22.71 -11.20 3.60
CA TYR A 49 -22.70 -12.53 4.22
C TYR A 49 -23.29 -13.59 3.29
N GLU A 50 -22.79 -14.82 3.38
CA GLU A 50 -23.42 -15.97 2.74
C GLU A 50 -24.63 -16.40 3.59
N GLN A 51 -25.82 -16.44 2.99
CA GLN A 51 -27.08 -16.64 3.72
C GLN A 51 -27.15 -17.99 4.45
N ALA A 52 -26.58 -19.05 3.85
CA ALA A 52 -26.62 -20.39 4.42
C ALA A 52 -25.69 -20.56 5.63
N SER A 53 -24.49 -19.96 5.59
CA SER A 53 -23.44 -20.17 6.60
C SER A 53 -23.34 -19.02 7.61
N GLY A 54 -23.85 -17.83 7.26
CA GLY A 54 -23.60 -16.58 7.98
C GLY A 54 -22.15 -16.09 7.87
N ALA A 55 -21.30 -16.76 7.09
CA ALA A 55 -19.91 -16.40 6.93
C ALA A 55 -19.75 -15.23 5.94
N ALA A 56 -18.75 -14.37 6.18
CA ALA A 56 -18.33 -13.38 5.21
C ALA A 56 -17.69 -14.09 3.99
N PRO A 57 -18.19 -13.89 2.75
CA PRO A 57 -17.60 -14.48 1.55
C PRO A 57 -16.31 -13.73 1.20
N ASN A 58 -15.22 -14.05 1.91
CA ASN A 58 -13.94 -13.36 1.77
C ASN A 58 -13.44 -13.39 0.31
N GLY A 59 -13.09 -12.21 -0.20
CA GLY A 59 -12.63 -12.04 -1.58
C GLY A 59 -13.75 -11.92 -2.61
N LEU A 60 -15.02 -11.91 -2.19
CA LEU A 60 -16.13 -11.68 -3.11
C LEU A 60 -15.96 -10.27 -3.68
N GLN A 61 -15.90 -10.19 -5.00
CA GLN A 61 -15.64 -8.95 -5.70
C GLN A 61 -16.96 -8.25 -6.00
N LEU A 62 -17.06 -6.99 -5.63
CA LEU A 62 -18.22 -6.15 -5.86
C LEU A 62 -17.85 -5.01 -6.79
N VAL A 63 -18.83 -4.55 -7.57
CA VAL A 63 -18.69 -3.41 -8.46
C VAL A 63 -19.85 -2.44 -8.26
N LEU A 64 -19.54 -1.15 -8.20
CA LEU A 64 -20.51 -0.05 -8.27
C LEU A 64 -20.39 0.63 -9.63
N LYS A 65 -21.47 0.66 -10.40
CA LYS A 65 -21.54 1.29 -11.73
C LYS A 65 -22.55 2.43 -11.73
N SER A 66 -22.21 3.56 -12.33
CA SER A 66 -23.18 4.64 -12.57
C SER A 66 -24.35 4.13 -13.43
N THR A 67 -25.58 4.55 -13.14
CA THR A 67 -26.73 4.29 -14.03
C THR A 67 -26.79 5.24 -15.21
N PHE A 68 -25.95 6.28 -15.22
CA PHE A 68 -25.83 7.22 -16.33
C PHE A 68 -24.71 6.75 -17.25
N ASP A 69 -25.10 6.14 -18.38
CA ASP A 69 -24.18 5.51 -19.33
C ASP A 69 -23.07 6.45 -19.83
N GLU A 70 -23.33 7.76 -19.91
CA GLU A 70 -22.36 8.77 -20.37
C GLU A 70 -21.12 8.92 -19.45
N LEU A 71 -21.21 8.48 -18.18
CA LEU A 71 -20.11 8.66 -17.22
C LEU A 71 -19.09 7.51 -17.23
N GLU A 72 -19.45 6.32 -17.74
CA GLU A 72 -18.67 5.06 -17.67
C GLU A 72 -18.00 4.80 -16.28
N GLU A 73 -18.49 5.43 -15.22
CA GLU A 73 -17.82 5.43 -13.93
C GLU A 73 -18.10 4.11 -13.19
N LYS A 74 -17.01 3.42 -12.85
CA LYS A 74 -17.01 2.10 -12.23
C LYS A 74 -15.98 2.07 -11.10
N HIS A 75 -16.40 1.61 -9.93
CA HIS A 75 -15.51 1.34 -8.79
C HIS A 75 -15.68 -0.11 -8.36
N ASP A 76 -14.58 -0.79 -8.06
CA ASP A 76 -14.57 -2.17 -7.59
C ASP A 76 -13.95 -2.30 -6.19
N THR A 77 -14.27 -3.38 -5.50
CA THR A 77 -13.74 -3.70 -4.18
C THR A 77 -13.86 -5.18 -3.88
N VAL A 78 -13.30 -5.63 -2.76
CA VAL A 78 -13.48 -6.98 -2.23
C VAL A 78 -14.12 -6.94 -0.86
N VAL A 79 -14.96 -7.94 -0.59
CA VAL A 79 -15.50 -8.22 0.73
C VAL A 79 -14.41 -8.81 1.62
N MET A 80 -14.11 -8.13 2.72
CA MET A 80 -13.20 -8.60 3.77
C MET A 80 -13.82 -9.74 4.57
N GLN A 81 -13.01 -10.64 5.12
CA GLN A 81 -13.51 -11.61 6.10
C GLN A 81 -13.90 -10.89 7.41
N ASN A 82 -13.19 -9.83 7.79
CA ASN A 82 -13.54 -9.04 8.97
C ASN A 82 -14.91 -8.39 8.78
N LEU A 83 -15.91 -8.91 9.48
CA LEU A 83 -17.29 -8.39 9.49
C LEU A 83 -17.97 -8.35 8.10
N GLY A 84 -17.47 -9.10 7.11
CA GLY A 84 -17.98 -9.00 5.74
C GLY A 84 -17.86 -7.59 5.14
N TYR A 85 -16.93 -6.77 5.66
CA TYR A 85 -16.87 -5.35 5.34
C TYR A 85 -16.45 -5.11 3.89
N PHE A 86 -17.07 -4.13 3.24
CA PHE A 86 -16.62 -3.57 1.98
C PHE A 86 -16.88 -2.06 1.95
N GLN A 87 -16.13 -1.33 1.12
CA GLN A 87 -16.44 0.05 0.77
C GLN A 87 -16.16 0.32 -0.71
N LEU A 88 -16.94 1.22 -1.29
CA LEU A 88 -16.89 1.68 -2.67
C LEU A 88 -17.00 3.20 -2.70
N LYS A 89 -16.30 3.82 -3.65
CA LYS A 89 -16.36 5.26 -3.90
C LYS A 89 -17.60 5.56 -4.74
N SER A 90 -18.28 6.66 -4.45
CA SER A 90 -19.40 7.15 -5.25
C SER A 90 -19.52 8.67 -5.18
N ASN A 91 -20.45 9.20 -5.95
CA ASN A 91 -20.87 10.60 -5.94
C ASN A 91 -22.41 10.68 -5.88
N PRO A 92 -23.00 11.86 -5.58
CA PRO A 92 -24.45 12.03 -5.61
C PRO A 92 -25.06 11.51 -6.91
N GLY A 93 -26.07 10.65 -6.81
CA GLY A 93 -26.63 9.96 -7.97
C GLY A 93 -27.16 8.58 -7.66
N ILE A 94 -27.56 7.88 -8.72
CA ILE A 94 -28.09 6.52 -8.68
C ILE A 94 -27.02 5.58 -9.24
N TRP A 95 -26.77 4.51 -8.51
CA TRP A 95 -25.72 3.53 -8.81
C TRP A 95 -26.29 2.12 -8.79
N ASN A 96 -25.71 1.24 -9.60
CA ASN A 96 -25.99 -0.19 -9.59
C ASN A 96 -24.82 -0.91 -8.90
N LEU A 97 -25.12 -1.56 -7.78
CA LEU A 97 -24.20 -2.45 -7.09
C LEU A 97 -24.40 -3.88 -7.61
N ASP A 98 -23.32 -4.52 -8.04
CA ASP A 98 -23.37 -5.89 -8.56
C ASP A 98 -22.16 -6.72 -8.14
N LEU A 99 -22.21 -8.03 -8.37
CA LEU A 99 -21.04 -8.89 -8.33
C LEU A 99 -20.14 -8.55 -9.52
N ALA A 100 -18.83 -8.46 -9.28
CA ALA A 100 -17.90 -8.26 -10.38
C ALA A 100 -17.89 -9.49 -11.32
N GLU A 101 -17.75 -9.23 -12.61
CA GLU A 101 -17.68 -10.26 -13.65
C GLU A 101 -16.52 -11.23 -13.39
N GLY A 102 -16.74 -12.51 -13.73
CA GLY A 102 -15.82 -13.61 -13.46
C GLY A 102 -16.24 -14.39 -12.22
N LYS A 103 -15.25 -14.93 -11.49
CA LYS A 103 -15.45 -15.97 -10.46
C LYS A 103 -16.46 -15.61 -9.37
N SER A 104 -16.56 -14.33 -8.99
CA SER A 104 -17.57 -13.87 -8.02
C SER A 104 -18.98 -14.06 -8.56
N SER A 105 -19.26 -13.54 -9.76
CA SER A 105 -20.55 -13.72 -10.44
C SER A 105 -20.80 -15.16 -10.93
N GLU A 106 -19.77 -15.99 -11.13
CA GLU A 106 -19.91 -17.40 -11.53
C GLU A 106 -20.31 -18.31 -10.36
N ILE A 107 -19.78 -18.04 -9.17
CA ILE A 107 -20.01 -18.85 -7.98
C ILE A 107 -21.22 -18.35 -7.20
N TYR A 108 -21.39 -17.03 -7.07
CA TYR A 108 -22.38 -16.42 -6.20
C TYR A 108 -23.49 -15.72 -6.99
N GLU A 109 -24.64 -15.59 -6.35
CA GLU A 109 -25.73 -14.70 -6.72
C GLU A 109 -26.25 -13.99 -5.46
N PHE A 110 -26.84 -12.81 -5.62
CA PHE A 110 -27.54 -12.17 -4.51
C PHE A 110 -28.80 -12.96 -4.16
N VAL A 111 -29.09 -13.06 -2.85
CA VAL A 111 -30.33 -13.68 -2.37
C VAL A 111 -31.54 -12.84 -2.75
N ASP A 112 -31.42 -11.53 -2.55
CA ASP A 112 -32.39 -10.58 -3.08
C ASP A 112 -32.10 -10.36 -4.56
N LYS A 113 -33.00 -10.86 -5.42
CA LYS A 113 -32.89 -10.73 -6.88
C LYS A 113 -33.31 -9.35 -7.37
N SER A 114 -33.71 -8.44 -6.49
CA SER A 114 -33.88 -7.05 -6.86
C SER A 114 -32.53 -6.44 -7.27
N PHE A 115 -32.57 -5.54 -8.24
CA PHE A 115 -31.40 -4.73 -8.56
C PHE A 115 -31.01 -3.96 -7.30
N HIS A 116 -29.74 -4.08 -6.88
CA HIS A 116 -29.22 -3.33 -5.75
C HIS A 116 -28.93 -1.89 -6.20
N THR A 117 -29.99 -1.13 -6.41
CA THR A 117 -29.91 0.29 -6.69
C THR A 117 -29.50 1.03 -5.42
N VAL A 118 -28.33 1.65 -5.48
CA VAL A 118 -27.76 2.46 -4.42
C VAL A 118 -27.95 3.94 -4.79
N VAL A 119 -28.80 4.63 -4.01
CA VAL A 119 -29.02 6.07 -4.17
C VAL A 119 -28.16 6.82 -3.15
N ILE A 120 -27.40 7.80 -3.65
CA ILE A 120 -26.57 8.72 -2.86
C ILE A 120 -27.23 10.09 -2.88
N ASP A 121 -27.97 10.39 -1.82
CA ASP A 121 -28.78 11.60 -1.64
C ASP A 121 -28.40 12.40 -0.39
N SER A 122 -27.38 11.98 0.37
CA SER A 122 -26.92 12.67 1.57
C SER A 122 -25.41 12.52 1.81
N PHE A 123 -24.86 13.40 2.66
CA PHE A 123 -23.45 13.35 3.09
C PHE A 123 -23.16 12.30 4.17
N ASN A 124 -24.15 11.50 4.58
CA ASN A 124 -23.96 10.46 5.59
C ASN A 124 -23.40 9.15 5.01
N GLY A 125 -23.11 9.11 3.71
CA GLY A 125 -22.77 7.87 3.01
C GLY A 125 -23.99 6.98 2.79
N LYS A 126 -23.74 5.76 2.32
CA LYS A 126 -24.76 4.72 2.26
C LYS A 126 -24.24 3.45 2.94
N LEU A 127 -25.03 2.94 3.89
CA LEU A 127 -24.80 1.61 4.46
C LEU A 127 -25.65 0.57 3.71
N VAL A 128 -25.03 -0.50 3.25
CA VAL A 128 -25.66 -1.59 2.51
C VAL A 128 -25.44 -2.92 3.22
N LYS A 129 -26.47 -3.74 3.32
CA LYS A 129 -26.36 -5.13 3.80
C LYS A 129 -26.67 -6.05 2.64
N LEU A 130 -25.73 -6.93 2.32
CA LEU A 130 -25.84 -7.88 1.22
C LEU A 130 -25.89 -9.29 1.77
N ASN A 131 -26.76 -10.11 1.18
CA ASN A 131 -26.75 -11.55 1.37
C ASN A 131 -26.54 -12.21 0.02
N VAL A 132 -25.63 -13.17 -0.04
CA VAL A 132 -25.36 -13.97 -1.24
C VAL A 132 -25.58 -15.45 -0.97
N ASN A 133 -25.88 -16.19 -2.04
CA ASN A 133 -25.87 -17.64 -2.06
C ASN A 133 -24.90 -18.11 -3.13
N LYS A 134 -24.29 -19.27 -2.91
CA LYS A 134 -23.66 -19.98 -4.01
C LYS A 134 -24.75 -20.48 -4.96
N LYS A 135 -24.52 -20.34 -6.26
CA LYS A 135 -25.40 -20.86 -7.31
C LYS A 135 -25.49 -22.38 -7.24
N GLU A 136 -26.54 -22.94 -7.84
CA GLU A 136 -26.72 -24.39 -7.93
C GLU A 136 -25.50 -25.08 -8.56
N GLY A 137 -25.04 -26.17 -7.95
CA GLY A 137 -23.82 -26.89 -8.37
C GLY A 137 -22.50 -26.25 -7.96
N LYS A 138 -22.50 -25.03 -7.42
CA LYS A 138 -21.28 -24.28 -7.03
C LYS A 138 -20.89 -24.42 -5.55
N GLY A 139 -21.60 -25.24 -4.77
CA GLY A 139 -21.40 -25.38 -3.32
C GLY A 139 -19.95 -25.65 -2.88
N GLY A 140 -19.22 -26.48 -3.64
CA GLY A 140 -17.82 -26.82 -3.38
C GLY A 140 -16.79 -25.82 -3.92
N GLU A 141 -17.20 -24.86 -4.74
CA GLU A 141 -16.29 -23.88 -5.32
C GLU A 141 -15.92 -22.79 -4.31
N LYS A 142 -14.67 -22.33 -4.39
CA LYS A 142 -14.12 -21.26 -3.57
C LYS A 142 -13.65 -20.15 -4.48
N LEU A 143 -13.81 -18.88 -4.06
CA LEU A 143 -13.27 -17.72 -4.78
C LEU A 143 -11.75 -17.85 -4.99
N TYR A 144 -11.09 -18.41 -3.99
CA TYR A 144 -9.66 -18.71 -3.99
C TYR A 144 -9.43 -20.21 -4.08
N GLU A 145 -8.57 -20.66 -4.99
CA GLU A 145 -8.17 -22.07 -5.06
C GLU A 145 -7.21 -22.43 -3.93
N ASP A 146 -7.33 -23.65 -3.42
CA ASP A 146 -6.39 -24.17 -2.42
C ASP A 146 -5.02 -24.43 -3.07
N VAL A 147 -3.94 -24.06 -2.38
CA VAL A 147 -2.57 -24.31 -2.85
C VAL A 147 -2.31 -25.82 -2.84
N LYS A 148 -2.23 -26.44 -4.03
CA LYS A 148 -1.67 -27.80 -4.12
C LYS A 148 -0.17 -27.72 -3.79
N LYS A 149 0.22 -28.27 -2.65
CA LYS A 149 1.62 -28.57 -2.31
C LYS A 149 2.16 -29.68 -3.21
N SER A 150 2.43 -29.38 -4.47
CA SER A 150 3.21 -30.25 -5.35
C SER A 150 3.87 -29.40 -6.42
N GLY A 151 5.20 -29.44 -6.47
CA GLY A 151 6.00 -28.67 -7.42
C GLY A 151 5.61 -28.91 -8.88
N GLY A 152 5.84 -27.87 -9.68
CA GLY A 152 5.87 -27.99 -11.14
C GLY A 152 4.53 -27.82 -11.87
N LEU A 153 3.67 -26.86 -11.48
CA LEU A 153 2.46 -26.51 -12.25
C LEU A 153 2.12 -25.00 -12.20
N TRP A 154 3.13 -24.13 -12.28
CA TRP A 154 2.92 -22.67 -12.36
C TRP A 154 2.38 -22.21 -13.74
N ASP A 155 2.43 -23.04 -14.79
CA ASP A 155 1.90 -22.66 -16.11
C ASP A 155 0.36 -22.73 -16.22
N SER A 156 -0.30 -23.53 -15.38
CA SER A 156 -1.76 -23.72 -15.39
C SER A 156 -2.56 -22.57 -14.79
N ILE A 157 -1.93 -21.67 -14.03
CA ILE A 157 -2.61 -20.54 -13.35
C ILE A 157 -2.94 -19.41 -14.33
N SER A 158 -2.17 -19.28 -15.42
CA SER A 158 -2.40 -18.24 -16.44
C SER A 158 -3.68 -18.42 -17.26
N HIS A 159 -4.33 -19.59 -17.19
CA HIS A 159 -5.50 -19.90 -18.01
C HIS A 159 -6.86 -19.60 -17.36
N MET A 160 -6.91 -19.24 -16.07
CA MET A 160 -8.19 -19.15 -15.32
C MET A 160 -8.63 -17.73 -14.96
N TRP A 161 -7.79 -16.71 -15.16
CA TRP A 161 -8.19 -15.31 -15.17
C TRP A 161 -8.08 -14.80 -16.61
N GLY A 162 -9.23 -14.39 -17.17
CA GLY A 162 -9.46 -13.98 -18.55
C GLY A 162 -8.23 -13.79 -19.44
N ASN A 163 -8.05 -14.73 -20.37
CA ASN A 163 -7.31 -14.65 -21.64
C ASN A 163 -6.50 -13.35 -21.93
N LYS A 164 -5.51 -13.03 -21.09
CA LYS A 164 -4.34 -12.26 -21.50
C LYS A 164 -3.22 -13.27 -21.57
N LYS A 165 -2.83 -13.60 -22.81
CA LYS A 165 -1.52 -14.17 -23.12
C LYS A 165 -0.50 -13.54 -22.17
N LYS A 166 0.41 -14.34 -21.58
CA LYS A 166 1.72 -13.86 -21.10
C LYS A 166 2.31 -13.02 -22.24
N SER A 167 2.01 -11.73 -22.25
CA SER A 167 2.51 -10.79 -23.23
C SER A 167 3.83 -10.32 -22.67
N ASP A 168 4.89 -10.51 -23.45
CA ASP A 168 6.15 -9.82 -23.27
C ASP A 168 5.92 -8.36 -22.82
N ASN A 169 6.61 -7.98 -21.73
CA ASN A 169 6.46 -6.79 -20.87
C ASN A 169 5.34 -6.82 -19.81
N GLU A 170 5.52 -7.64 -18.77
CA GLU A 170 4.85 -7.43 -17.47
C GLU A 170 5.33 -6.09 -16.87
N THR A 171 4.39 -5.20 -16.54
CA THR A 171 4.66 -3.93 -15.85
C THR A 171 5.00 -4.21 -14.39
N ILE A 172 6.10 -3.64 -13.89
CA ILE A 172 6.48 -3.71 -12.47
C ILE A 172 5.64 -2.70 -11.70
N HIS A 173 4.92 -3.17 -10.69
CA HIS A 173 4.09 -2.34 -9.82
C HIS A 173 4.81 -2.01 -8.52
N ILE A 174 5.02 -0.72 -8.26
CA ILE A 174 5.65 -0.21 -7.04
C ILE A 174 4.66 0.73 -6.34
N PHE A 175 4.52 0.65 -5.03
CA PHE A 175 3.77 1.64 -4.27
C PHE A 175 4.61 2.34 -3.22
N SER A 176 4.24 3.57 -2.92
CA SER A 176 4.93 4.39 -1.92
C SER A 176 3.98 5.42 -1.31
N VAL A 177 4.41 6.04 -0.21
CA VAL A 177 3.67 7.08 0.51
C VAL A 177 4.64 8.13 1.03
N ALA A 178 4.25 9.39 0.94
CA ALA A 178 4.99 10.53 1.50
C ALA A 178 4.02 11.43 2.27
N SER A 179 4.59 12.18 3.21
CA SER A 179 3.89 13.22 3.96
C SER A 179 4.84 14.39 4.14
N GLY A 180 4.45 15.54 3.62
CA GLY A 180 5.25 16.75 3.58
C GLY A 180 6.20 16.84 2.38
N HIS A 181 6.54 18.07 2.02
CA HIS A 181 7.24 18.39 0.77
C HIS A 181 8.64 17.76 0.70
N LEU A 182 9.31 17.58 1.84
CA LEU A 182 10.61 16.93 1.89
C LEU A 182 10.53 15.45 1.45
N TYR A 183 9.54 14.70 1.95
CA TYR A 183 9.37 13.29 1.56
C TYR A 183 8.83 13.16 0.14
N GLU A 184 8.07 14.12 -0.36
CA GLU A 184 7.65 14.17 -1.77
C GLU A 184 8.83 14.41 -2.72
N ARG A 185 9.77 15.26 -2.33
CA ARG A 185 11.05 15.43 -3.04
C ARG A 185 11.85 14.14 -3.05
N PHE A 186 11.99 13.49 -1.89
CA PHE A 186 12.64 12.18 -1.80
C PHE A 186 11.94 11.13 -2.69
N MET A 187 10.61 11.06 -2.66
CA MET A 187 9.85 10.13 -3.49
C MET A 187 10.07 10.36 -4.99
N SER A 188 10.19 11.62 -5.43
CA SER A 188 10.52 11.95 -6.82
C SER A 188 11.90 11.38 -7.20
N ILE A 189 12.87 11.50 -6.31
CA ILE A 189 14.23 10.95 -6.49
C ILE A 189 14.21 9.42 -6.48
N MET A 190 13.45 8.80 -5.57
CA MET A 190 13.26 7.35 -5.52
C MET A 190 12.70 6.83 -6.86
N MET A 191 11.64 7.44 -7.39
CA MET A 191 11.05 7.08 -8.69
C MET A 191 12.07 7.20 -9.82
N MET A 192 12.82 8.31 -9.85
CA MET A 192 13.87 8.53 -10.85
C MET A 192 15.01 7.52 -10.75
N SER A 193 15.40 7.15 -9.53
CA SER A 193 16.43 6.13 -9.30
C SER A 193 16.00 4.75 -9.79
N VAL A 194 14.73 4.36 -9.59
CA VAL A 194 14.18 3.11 -10.13
C VAL A 194 14.18 3.12 -11.65
N VAL A 195 13.60 4.15 -12.27
CA VAL A 195 13.40 4.22 -13.73
C VAL A 195 14.74 4.26 -14.47
N LYS A 196 15.77 4.86 -13.89
CA LYS A 196 17.12 4.88 -14.47
C LYS A 196 17.79 3.50 -14.48
N HIS A 197 17.45 2.62 -13.55
CA HIS A 197 18.12 1.32 -13.36
C HIS A 197 17.32 0.11 -13.86
N THR A 198 16.15 0.30 -14.46
CA THR A 198 15.38 -0.79 -15.07
C THR A 198 14.98 -0.49 -16.50
N LYS A 199 14.96 -1.53 -17.34
CA LYS A 199 14.41 -1.46 -18.71
C LYS A 199 12.94 -1.84 -18.76
N SER A 200 12.40 -2.34 -17.65
CA SER A 200 11.02 -2.80 -17.55
C SER A 200 10.07 -1.62 -17.50
N LYS A 201 8.82 -1.82 -17.93
CA LYS A 201 7.77 -0.83 -17.68
C LYS A 201 7.51 -0.77 -16.18
N VAL A 202 7.39 0.44 -15.64
CA VAL A 202 7.12 0.66 -14.21
C VAL A 202 5.84 1.46 -14.06
N LYS A 203 5.00 1.05 -13.11
CA LYS A 203 3.85 1.80 -12.64
C LYS A 203 3.94 2.04 -11.15
N PHE A 204 3.94 3.32 -10.76
CA PHE A 204 3.92 3.75 -9.37
C PHE A 204 2.50 3.98 -8.87
N TRP A 205 2.18 3.44 -7.70
CA TRP A 205 0.93 3.63 -6.99
C TRP A 205 1.18 4.50 -5.76
N ILE A 206 0.52 5.65 -5.67
CA ILE A 206 0.76 6.62 -4.60
C ILE A 206 -0.47 6.73 -3.73
N ILE A 207 -0.30 6.64 -2.41
CA ILE A 207 -1.42 6.79 -1.47
C ILE A 207 -1.84 8.26 -1.41
N GLU A 208 -2.97 8.55 -2.07
CA GLU A 208 -3.43 9.92 -2.32
C GLU A 208 -3.78 10.68 -1.04
N ASN A 209 -4.18 9.96 0.01
CA ASN A 209 -4.62 10.52 1.29
C ASN A 209 -3.59 11.46 1.95
N PHE A 210 -2.31 11.33 1.61
CA PHE A 210 -1.21 11.96 2.35
C PHE A 210 -0.39 12.97 1.56
N VAL A 211 -0.46 12.93 0.23
CA VAL A 211 0.37 13.77 -0.66
C VAL A 211 -0.27 15.13 -0.94
N SER A 212 0.59 16.11 -1.14
CA SER A 212 0.23 17.51 -1.40
C SER A 212 -0.43 17.69 -2.76
N PRO A 213 -1.25 18.75 -2.92
CA PRO A 213 -1.77 19.15 -4.23
C PRO A 213 -0.69 19.37 -5.28
N GLU A 214 0.43 20.01 -4.89
CA GLU A 214 1.56 20.30 -5.78
C GLU A 214 2.16 19.01 -6.33
N PHE A 215 2.38 18.00 -5.46
CA PHE A 215 2.91 16.71 -5.87
C PHE A 215 1.97 15.96 -6.82
N LYS A 216 0.65 16.03 -6.58
CA LYS A 216 -0.37 15.43 -7.45
C LYS A 216 -0.38 16.04 -8.87
N LEU A 217 -0.01 17.31 -9.01
CA LEU A 217 0.16 17.97 -10.30
C LEU A 217 1.52 17.68 -10.95
N PHE A 218 2.56 17.60 -10.13
CA PHE A 218 3.95 17.43 -10.56
C PHE A 218 4.26 16.04 -11.10
N VAL A 219 3.97 15.00 -10.32
CA VAL A 219 4.42 13.63 -10.62
C VAL A 219 3.88 13.08 -11.95
N PRO A 220 2.62 13.31 -12.35
CA PRO A 220 2.14 12.87 -13.67
C PRO A 220 2.94 13.45 -14.85
N GLN A 221 3.47 14.67 -14.70
CA GLN A 221 4.32 15.28 -15.73
C GLN A 221 5.70 14.63 -15.77
N LEU A 222 6.27 14.32 -14.60
CA LEU A 222 7.52 13.55 -14.48
C LEU A 222 7.38 12.15 -15.09
N ALA A 223 6.24 11.50 -14.85
CA ALA A 223 5.89 10.18 -15.39
C ALA A 223 5.85 10.19 -16.92
N LYS A 224 5.18 11.19 -17.50
CA LYS A 224 5.09 11.38 -18.94
C LYS A 224 6.46 11.61 -19.59
N SER A 225 7.36 12.36 -18.96
CA SER A 225 8.69 12.66 -19.52
C SER A 225 9.66 11.48 -19.45
N HIS A 226 9.44 10.52 -18.54
CA HIS A 226 10.32 9.36 -18.33
C HIS A 226 9.68 8.01 -18.66
N ASN A 227 8.52 8.02 -19.32
CA ASN A 227 7.84 6.83 -19.80
C ASN A 227 7.55 5.79 -18.71
N PHE A 228 7.11 6.26 -17.54
CA PHE A 228 6.53 5.42 -16.49
C PHE A 228 5.09 5.85 -16.21
N GLU A 229 4.32 5.00 -15.55
CA GLU A 229 2.92 5.29 -15.18
C GLU A 229 2.82 5.66 -13.70
N VAL A 230 1.87 6.53 -13.37
CA VAL A 230 1.54 6.88 -11.98
C VAL A 230 0.03 6.81 -11.82
N GLN A 231 -0.42 6.20 -10.74
CA GLN A 231 -1.82 6.20 -10.34
C GLN A 231 -1.96 6.47 -8.84
N PHE A 232 -2.91 7.33 -8.50
CA PHE A 232 -3.25 7.61 -7.12
C PHE A 232 -4.31 6.61 -6.63
N VAL A 233 -4.09 6.06 -5.45
CA VAL A 233 -5.03 5.15 -4.78
C VAL A 233 -5.38 5.70 -3.40
N ALA A 234 -6.63 5.47 -3.00
CA ALA A 234 -7.17 5.95 -1.76
C ALA A 234 -8.20 4.97 -1.23
N TYR A 235 -8.21 4.81 0.09
CA TYR A 235 -9.13 3.99 0.85
C TYR A 235 -9.47 4.76 2.13
N ASN A 236 -10.73 4.76 2.56
CA ASN A 236 -11.09 5.39 3.84
C ASN A 236 -10.86 4.41 4.98
N TRP A 237 -10.49 4.93 6.15
CA TRP A 237 -10.30 4.10 7.34
C TRP A 237 -11.64 3.47 7.75
N PRO A 238 -11.76 2.13 7.84
CA PRO A 238 -13.03 1.50 8.18
C PRO A 238 -13.50 1.88 9.58
N ARG A 239 -14.80 2.19 9.74
CA ARG A 239 -15.40 2.61 11.02
C ARG A 239 -15.21 1.63 12.17
N TRP A 240 -15.13 0.34 11.86
CA TRP A 240 -14.99 -0.72 12.86
C TRP A 240 -13.54 -0.92 13.35
N LEU A 241 -12.57 -0.39 12.60
CA LEU A 241 -11.14 -0.56 12.88
C LEU A 241 -10.64 0.56 13.79
N ASN A 242 -9.94 0.23 14.87
CA ASN A 242 -9.46 1.22 15.83
C ASN A 242 -8.55 2.27 15.16
N ALA A 243 -9.01 3.53 15.13
CA ALA A 243 -8.34 4.61 14.41
C ALA A 243 -7.10 5.14 15.13
N GLN A 244 -6.11 5.60 14.35
CA GLN A 244 -4.94 6.30 14.87
C GLN A 244 -5.17 7.80 14.92
N LYS A 245 -4.73 8.48 15.98
CA LYS A 245 -4.81 9.95 16.08
C LYS A 245 -3.64 10.64 15.38
N GLU A 246 -2.44 10.07 15.50
CA GLU A 246 -1.23 10.61 14.90
C GLU A 246 -1.15 10.29 13.40
N LYS A 247 -0.84 11.30 12.58
CA LYS A 247 -0.75 11.13 11.11
C LYS A 247 0.32 10.09 10.74
N GLN A 248 1.46 10.09 11.41
CA GLN A 248 2.54 9.14 11.16
C GLN A 248 2.09 7.69 11.37
N ARG A 249 1.38 7.40 12.47
CA ARG A 249 0.81 6.07 12.74
C ARG A 249 -0.27 5.67 11.73
N LYS A 250 -1.06 6.63 11.23
CA LYS A 250 -1.97 6.36 10.09
C LYS A 250 -1.17 5.94 8.86
N ILE A 251 -0.14 6.69 8.46
CA ILE A 251 0.70 6.35 7.29
C ILE A 251 1.28 4.94 7.41
N TRP A 252 1.85 4.59 8.56
CA TRP A 252 2.35 3.24 8.83
C TRP A 252 1.28 2.16 8.68
N ALA A 253 0.07 2.40 9.19
CA ALA A 253 -1.04 1.48 9.04
C ALA A 253 -1.41 1.28 7.55
N TYR A 254 -1.44 2.35 6.75
CA TYR A 254 -1.76 2.27 5.31
C TYR A 254 -0.72 1.51 4.49
N LYS A 255 0.54 1.46 4.95
CA LYS A 255 1.59 0.63 4.33
C LYS A 255 1.26 -0.87 4.40
N ILE A 256 0.50 -1.34 5.41
CA ILE A 256 0.36 -2.77 5.71
C ILE A 256 -1.08 -3.30 5.81
N LEU A 257 -2.02 -2.54 6.38
CA LEU A 257 -3.36 -3.05 6.74
C LEU A 257 -4.32 -3.19 5.56
N PHE A 258 -4.07 -2.51 4.44
CA PHE A 258 -5.02 -2.39 3.33
C PHE A 258 -4.48 -2.92 2.00
N LEU A 259 -3.38 -3.68 2.02
CA LEU A 259 -2.72 -4.18 0.80
C LEU A 259 -3.66 -4.99 -0.12
N ASP A 260 -4.59 -5.73 0.46
CA ASP A 260 -5.57 -6.55 -0.27
C ASP A 260 -6.67 -5.75 -0.97
N VAL A 261 -6.98 -4.54 -0.48
CA VAL A 261 -8.13 -3.72 -0.90
C VAL A 261 -7.77 -2.37 -1.52
N LEU A 262 -6.52 -1.92 -1.36
CA LEU A 262 -6.06 -0.62 -1.83
C LEU A 262 -5.82 -0.60 -3.35
N PHE A 263 -5.45 -1.75 -3.93
CA PHE A 263 -5.11 -1.89 -5.34
C PHE A 263 -6.21 -2.63 -6.10
N PRO A 264 -6.38 -2.32 -7.40
CA PRO A 264 -7.27 -3.07 -8.28
C PRO A 264 -7.00 -4.58 -8.24
N LEU A 265 -8.04 -5.34 -8.57
CA LEU A 265 -8.06 -6.80 -8.38
C LEU A 265 -7.23 -7.56 -9.43
N ASP A 266 -6.95 -6.92 -10.57
CA ASP A 266 -6.07 -7.42 -11.63
C ASP A 266 -4.58 -7.23 -11.32
N ILE A 267 -4.24 -6.62 -10.17
CA ILE A 267 -2.87 -6.50 -9.69
C ILE A 267 -2.56 -7.66 -8.74
N ASN A 268 -1.63 -8.51 -9.16
CA ASN A 268 -1.31 -9.77 -8.48
C ASN A 268 -0.08 -9.67 -7.58
N ARG A 269 0.75 -8.64 -7.80
CA ARG A 269 2.02 -8.44 -7.10
C ARG A 269 2.33 -6.96 -7.02
N ILE A 270 2.97 -6.55 -5.93
CA ILE A 270 3.41 -5.17 -5.75
C ILE A 270 4.65 -5.08 -4.86
N ILE A 271 5.48 -4.06 -5.06
CA ILE A 271 6.66 -3.77 -4.22
C ILE A 271 6.44 -2.45 -3.49
N PHE A 272 6.64 -2.44 -2.18
CA PHE A 272 6.77 -1.20 -1.42
C PHE A 272 8.20 -0.70 -1.47
N VAL A 273 8.41 0.58 -1.76
CA VAL A 273 9.70 1.27 -1.60
C VAL A 273 9.47 2.55 -0.81
N ASP A 274 10.18 2.71 0.31
CA ASP A 274 10.06 3.94 1.11
C ASP A 274 10.55 5.17 0.32
N ALA A 275 9.96 6.32 0.63
CA ALA A 275 10.14 7.52 -0.18
C ALA A 275 11.58 8.02 -0.20
N ASP A 276 12.33 7.81 0.87
CA ASP A 276 13.73 8.23 1.06
C ASP A 276 14.76 7.20 0.62
N GLN A 277 14.35 6.14 -0.08
CA GLN A 277 15.29 5.20 -0.67
C GLN A 277 15.88 5.67 -1.99
N THR A 278 17.12 5.27 -2.25
CA THR A 278 17.72 5.31 -3.59
C THR A 278 17.95 3.88 -4.10
N VAL A 279 17.43 3.58 -5.28
CA VAL A 279 17.53 2.26 -5.93
C VAL A 279 18.66 2.27 -6.96
N ARG A 280 19.57 1.29 -6.85
CA ARG A 280 20.75 1.07 -7.70
C ARG A 280 20.68 -0.22 -8.52
N GLY A 281 19.98 -1.23 -8.01
CA GLY A 281 19.76 -2.51 -8.71
C GLY A 281 18.54 -2.46 -9.63
N ASP A 282 18.47 -3.39 -10.59
CA ASP A 282 17.25 -3.55 -11.39
C ASP A 282 16.14 -4.15 -10.51
N ILE A 283 15.09 -3.36 -10.26
CA ILE A 283 13.96 -3.77 -9.42
C ILE A 283 13.22 -4.99 -9.99
N LYS A 284 13.42 -5.32 -11.28
CA LYS A 284 12.92 -6.55 -11.88
C LYS A 284 13.43 -7.81 -11.17
N GLU A 285 14.65 -7.79 -10.65
CA GLU A 285 15.20 -8.92 -9.91
C GLU A 285 14.37 -9.24 -8.65
N LEU A 286 13.90 -8.21 -7.93
CA LEU A 286 13.01 -8.39 -6.79
C LEU A 286 11.62 -8.80 -7.24
N TRP A 287 11.12 -8.22 -8.33
CA TRP A 287 9.82 -8.54 -8.89
C TRP A 287 9.70 -10.03 -9.24
N ASP A 288 10.72 -10.60 -9.88
CA ASP A 288 10.75 -11.98 -10.36
C ASP A 288 11.14 -13.01 -9.28
N LEU A 289 11.69 -12.56 -8.15
CA LEU A 289 12.19 -13.45 -7.09
C LEU A 289 11.10 -14.43 -6.61
N ASP A 290 11.41 -15.73 -6.60
CA ASP A 290 10.51 -16.71 -5.98
C ASP A 290 10.58 -16.59 -4.45
N ILE A 291 9.43 -16.37 -3.82
CA ILE A 291 9.31 -16.22 -2.36
C ILE A 291 8.63 -17.43 -1.70
N GLY A 292 8.59 -18.57 -2.40
CA GLY A 292 8.23 -19.87 -1.81
C GLY A 292 6.78 -19.96 -1.33
N GLY A 293 5.87 -19.19 -1.92
CA GLY A 293 4.46 -19.11 -1.51
C GLY A 293 4.21 -18.31 -0.22
N ALA A 294 5.20 -17.57 0.28
CA ALA A 294 4.96 -16.56 1.31
C ALA A 294 4.11 -15.41 0.74
N PRO A 295 3.17 -14.82 1.51
CA PRO A 295 2.36 -13.69 1.04
C PRO A 295 3.17 -12.41 0.83
N TYR A 296 4.31 -12.27 1.52
CA TYR A 296 5.23 -11.15 1.31
C TYR A 296 6.67 -11.53 1.69
N ALA A 297 7.60 -10.67 1.26
CA ALA A 297 9.02 -10.82 1.49
C ALA A 297 9.63 -9.50 1.95
N TYR A 298 10.41 -9.53 3.01
CA TYR A 298 11.02 -8.36 3.64
C TYR A 298 12.52 -8.56 3.80
N VAL A 299 13.28 -7.47 3.89
CA VAL A 299 14.72 -7.55 4.18
C VAL A 299 14.93 -7.63 5.69
N PRO A 300 15.69 -8.61 6.21
CA PRO A 300 16.06 -8.64 7.62
C PRO A 300 17.02 -7.50 7.96
N PHE A 301 17.16 -7.21 9.25
CA PHE A 301 18.25 -6.34 9.71
C PHE A 301 19.63 -6.92 9.37
N CYS A 302 20.57 -6.03 9.06
CA CYS A 302 21.97 -6.39 8.84
C CYS A 302 22.53 -7.24 10.01
N PRO A 303 23.45 -8.18 9.72
CA PRO A 303 24.09 -9.02 10.73
C PRO A 303 24.62 -8.19 11.91
N ALA A 304 24.54 -8.75 13.13
CA ALA A 304 24.83 -8.01 14.36
C ALA A 304 26.28 -7.51 14.46
N ASP A 305 27.21 -8.14 13.73
CA ASP A 305 28.62 -7.78 13.60
C ASP A 305 28.90 -6.78 12.47
N SER A 306 27.91 -6.45 11.63
CA SER A 306 28.09 -5.49 10.52
C SER A 306 28.35 -4.07 10.98
N ARG A 307 27.84 -3.67 12.16
CA ARG A 307 28.06 -2.33 12.70
C ARG A 307 28.12 -2.32 14.23
N PRO A 308 29.31 -2.57 14.82
CA PRO A 308 29.47 -2.72 16.26
C PRO A 308 28.97 -1.53 17.08
N GLU A 309 29.08 -0.31 16.55
CA GLU A 309 28.72 0.95 17.23
C GLU A 309 27.24 1.04 17.57
N THR A 310 26.38 0.35 16.81
CA THR A 310 24.92 0.39 17.00
C THR A 310 24.34 -0.90 17.57
N LYS A 311 25.20 -1.88 17.90
CA LYS A 311 24.79 -3.17 18.46
C LYS A 311 23.92 -3.03 19.72
N GLY A 312 24.21 -2.05 20.58
CA GLY A 312 23.45 -1.78 21.80
C GLY A 312 22.00 -1.34 21.58
N PHE A 313 21.64 -0.90 20.37
CA PHE A 313 20.28 -0.46 20.00
C PHE A 313 19.44 -1.59 19.38
N ARG A 314 19.99 -2.80 19.25
CA ARG A 314 19.31 -3.96 18.67
C ARG A 314 18.35 -4.58 19.68
N PHE A 315 17.24 -3.88 19.93
CA PHE A 315 16.24 -4.29 20.92
C PHE A 315 15.61 -5.65 20.61
N TRP A 316 15.62 -6.09 19.34
CA TRP A 316 15.07 -7.37 18.92
C TRP A 316 15.98 -8.58 19.22
N ASP A 317 17.24 -8.36 19.58
CA ASP A 317 18.17 -9.44 19.95
C ASP A 317 18.00 -9.87 21.43
N SER A 318 17.08 -9.25 22.19
CA SER A 318 16.82 -9.59 23.60
C SER A 318 15.35 -9.39 24.01
N GLY A 319 14.99 -9.88 25.20
CA GLY A 319 13.67 -9.68 25.80
C GLY A 319 12.52 -10.22 24.95
N PHE A 320 11.40 -9.48 24.94
CA PHE A 320 10.16 -9.92 24.28
C PHE A 320 10.36 -10.34 22.82
N TRP A 321 11.05 -9.53 22.01
CA TRP A 321 11.20 -9.80 20.58
C TRP A 321 12.05 -11.03 20.31
N HIS A 322 13.14 -11.22 21.05
CA HIS A 322 13.97 -12.43 20.95
C HIS A 322 13.13 -13.70 21.23
N ASP A 323 12.40 -13.70 22.36
CA ASP A 323 11.63 -14.85 22.81
C ASP A 323 10.45 -15.13 21.88
N HIS A 324 9.77 -14.09 21.41
CA HIS A 324 8.63 -14.20 20.49
C HIS A 324 9.03 -14.67 19.10
N LEU A 325 10.15 -14.19 18.56
CA LEU A 325 10.61 -14.56 17.22
C LEU A 325 11.12 -16.00 17.15
N GLY A 326 11.63 -16.56 18.25
CA GLY A 326 12.01 -17.97 18.33
C GLY A 326 13.04 -18.37 17.27
N GLY A 327 14.04 -17.50 17.03
CA GLY A 327 15.09 -17.71 16.02
C GLY A 327 14.76 -17.16 14.62
N LYS A 328 13.57 -16.64 14.38
CA LYS A 328 13.26 -15.90 13.14
C LYS A 328 13.90 -14.51 13.15
N PRO A 329 14.31 -13.98 11.98
CA PRO A 329 14.88 -12.63 11.92
C PRO A 329 13.82 -11.55 12.13
N TYR A 330 14.23 -10.43 12.70
CA TYR A 330 13.43 -9.21 12.73
C TYR A 330 13.66 -8.44 11.40
N HIS A 331 12.58 -8.08 10.73
CA HIS A 331 12.57 -7.52 9.37
C HIS A 331 12.26 -6.03 9.33
N ILE A 332 12.69 -5.33 8.27
CA ILE A 332 12.58 -3.88 8.08
C ILE A 332 11.45 -3.53 7.10
N SER A 333 10.59 -2.57 7.45
CA SER A 333 9.43 -2.15 6.63
C SER A 333 9.72 -1.07 5.57
N ALA A 334 10.98 -0.90 5.19
CA ALA A 334 11.42 0.10 4.22
C ALA A 334 11.34 -0.41 2.77
N LEU A 335 11.56 -1.70 2.55
CA LEU A 335 11.44 -2.38 1.25
C LEU A 335 10.82 -3.76 1.45
N TYR A 336 9.73 -4.05 0.74
CA TYR A 336 9.15 -5.38 0.74
C TYR A 336 8.35 -5.66 -0.54
N ARG A 337 8.27 -6.94 -0.91
CA ARG A 337 7.43 -7.42 -2.01
C ARG A 337 6.21 -8.14 -1.45
N VAL A 338 5.06 -7.92 -2.05
CA VAL A 338 3.80 -8.58 -1.70
C VAL A 338 3.32 -9.35 -2.93
N ASP A 339 3.05 -10.64 -2.73
CA ASP A 339 2.27 -11.44 -3.67
C ASP A 339 0.80 -11.25 -3.25
N LEU A 340 0.09 -10.33 -3.91
CA LEU A 340 -1.27 -9.94 -3.57
C LEU A 340 -2.24 -11.10 -3.73
N ASP A 341 -2.02 -11.96 -4.73
CA ASP A 341 -2.84 -13.15 -4.91
C ASP A 341 -2.68 -14.09 -3.72
N THR A 342 -1.44 -14.39 -3.32
CA THR A 342 -1.20 -15.20 -2.12
C THR A 342 -1.76 -14.52 -0.87
N PHE A 343 -1.50 -13.23 -0.68
CA PHE A 343 -1.93 -12.43 0.48
C PHE A 343 -3.46 -12.40 0.66
N ARG A 344 -4.21 -12.24 -0.43
CA ARG A 344 -5.69 -12.28 -0.46
C ARG A 344 -6.20 -13.69 -0.15
N ARG A 345 -5.60 -14.72 -0.78
CA ARG A 345 -5.98 -16.14 -0.59
C ARG A 345 -5.73 -16.63 0.84
N SER A 346 -4.58 -16.29 1.42
CA SER A 346 -4.22 -16.64 2.80
C SER A 346 -4.86 -15.75 3.85
N ARG A 347 -5.67 -14.77 3.43
CA ARG A 347 -6.40 -13.85 4.32
C ARG A 347 -5.45 -13.06 5.24
N SER A 348 -4.24 -12.79 4.74
CA SER A 348 -3.20 -12.14 5.51
C SER A 348 -3.62 -10.74 5.95
N GLY A 349 -4.34 -9.99 5.09
CA GLY A 349 -4.92 -8.69 5.43
C GLY A 349 -5.88 -8.75 6.62
N ASP A 350 -6.76 -9.75 6.65
CA ASP A 350 -7.74 -9.91 7.72
C ASP A 350 -7.08 -10.29 9.06
N ILE A 351 -6.04 -11.13 9.03
CA ILE A 351 -5.25 -11.49 10.22
C ILE A 351 -4.50 -10.26 10.75
N LEU A 352 -3.90 -9.47 9.85
CA LEU A 352 -3.21 -8.23 10.18
C LEU A 352 -4.16 -7.24 10.86
N ARG A 353 -5.31 -6.96 10.25
CA ARG A 353 -6.31 -6.02 10.79
C ARG A 353 -6.89 -6.48 12.12
N SER A 354 -7.20 -7.77 12.27
CA SER A 354 -7.75 -8.32 13.52
C SER A 354 -6.76 -8.20 14.67
N THR A 355 -5.51 -8.59 14.41
CA THR A 355 -4.43 -8.49 15.40
C THR A 355 -4.14 -7.04 15.76
N TYR A 356 -4.03 -6.17 14.75
CA TYR A 356 -3.87 -4.73 14.97
C TYR A 356 -5.02 -4.16 15.81
N ASN A 357 -6.28 -4.50 15.52
CA ASN A 357 -7.44 -3.97 16.23
C ASN A 357 -7.45 -4.34 17.72
N ASN A 358 -6.87 -5.50 18.06
CA ASN A 358 -6.70 -5.95 19.43
C ASN A 358 -5.53 -5.25 20.12
N LEU A 359 -4.34 -5.25 19.50
CA LEU A 359 -3.12 -4.68 20.09
C LEU A 359 -3.21 -3.16 20.24
N SER A 360 -3.71 -2.46 19.22
CA SER A 360 -3.73 -0.99 19.15
C SER A 360 -4.60 -0.30 20.21
N ARG A 361 -5.34 -1.06 21.03
CA ARG A 361 -6.05 -0.55 22.21
C ARG A 361 -5.06 -0.10 23.30
N ASP A 362 -3.92 -0.78 23.41
CA ASP A 362 -2.79 -0.28 24.17
C ASP A 362 -1.98 0.68 23.30
N LYS A 363 -1.87 1.93 23.76
CA LYS A 363 -1.13 3.00 23.05
C LYS A 363 0.37 2.75 23.01
N ASN A 364 0.90 1.91 23.90
CA ASN A 364 2.32 1.55 23.94
C ASN A 364 2.65 0.35 23.04
N SER A 365 1.63 -0.30 22.47
CA SER A 365 1.84 -1.38 21.50
C SER A 365 2.27 -0.83 20.14
N LEU A 366 2.97 -1.68 19.38
CA LEU A 366 3.32 -1.42 17.97
C LEU A 366 4.05 -0.07 17.85
N ALA A 367 5.25 0.01 18.42
CA ALA A 367 6.06 1.23 18.43
C ALA A 367 6.30 1.73 17.00
N ASN A 368 6.67 0.80 16.11
CA ASN A 368 6.75 1.03 14.66
C ASN A 368 5.73 0.12 13.98
N LEU A 369 4.48 0.60 13.85
CA LEU A 369 3.34 -0.23 13.45
C LEU A 369 3.56 -1.06 12.17
N ASP A 370 4.12 -0.45 11.13
CA ASP A 370 4.38 -1.08 9.84
C ASP A 370 5.46 -2.17 9.89
N GLN A 371 6.34 -2.11 10.89
CA GLN A 371 7.42 -3.08 11.10
C GLN A 371 7.08 -4.13 12.16
N ASP A 372 6.56 -3.70 13.31
CA ASP A 372 6.23 -4.56 14.44
C ASP A 372 5.10 -5.52 14.10
N LEU A 373 4.08 -5.10 13.36
CA LEU A 373 2.92 -5.95 13.10
C LEU A 373 3.27 -7.19 12.24
N PRO A 374 3.98 -7.07 11.10
CA PRO A 374 4.48 -8.24 10.37
C PRO A 374 5.43 -9.10 11.21
N ASN A 375 6.35 -8.49 11.96
CA ASN A 375 7.30 -9.23 12.81
C ASN A 375 6.62 -9.96 13.98
N TYR A 376 5.52 -9.43 14.50
CA TYR A 376 4.72 -10.11 15.52
C TYR A 376 3.99 -11.32 14.93
N LEU A 377 3.59 -11.24 13.65
CA LEU A 377 2.74 -12.25 13.01
C LEU A 377 3.48 -13.31 12.21
N GLN A 378 4.82 -13.34 12.19
CA GLN A 378 5.59 -14.25 11.31
C GLN A 378 5.27 -15.75 11.46
N HIS A 379 4.71 -16.16 12.60
CA HIS A 379 4.28 -17.55 12.85
C HIS A 379 2.92 -17.89 12.23
N MET A 380 2.07 -16.89 11.98
CA MET A 380 0.76 -17.05 11.35
C MET A 380 0.76 -16.59 9.89
N VAL A 381 1.51 -15.52 9.59
CA VAL A 381 1.67 -14.94 8.26
C VAL A 381 3.17 -15.01 7.91
N PRO A 382 3.62 -16.03 7.17
CA PRO A 382 5.04 -16.23 6.89
C PRO A 382 5.67 -15.06 6.15
N ILE A 383 6.91 -14.74 6.51
CA ILE A 383 7.75 -13.77 5.81
C ILE A 383 8.84 -14.55 5.07
N PHE A 384 9.01 -14.27 3.78
CA PHE A 384 10.24 -14.67 3.10
C PHE A 384 11.33 -13.63 3.37
N SER A 385 12.47 -14.06 3.91
CA SER A 385 13.61 -13.16 4.15
C SER A 385 14.37 -12.91 2.85
N LEU A 386 14.35 -11.66 2.39
CA LEU A 386 15.07 -11.22 1.19
C LEU A 386 16.59 -11.21 1.41
N PRO A 387 17.39 -11.38 0.34
CA PRO A 387 18.84 -11.19 0.39
C PRO A 387 19.24 -9.82 0.94
N GLN A 388 20.29 -9.77 1.77
CA GLN A 388 20.72 -8.54 2.46
C GLN A 388 21.07 -7.38 1.51
N GLU A 389 21.58 -7.69 0.31
CA GLU A 389 21.90 -6.69 -0.72
C GLU A 389 20.71 -5.82 -1.12
N TRP A 390 19.46 -6.27 -0.87
CA TRP A 390 18.27 -5.47 -1.17
C TRP A 390 18.06 -4.28 -0.25
N LEU A 391 18.71 -4.20 0.91
CA LEU A 391 18.59 -3.04 1.77
C LEU A 391 19.89 -2.78 2.51
N TRP A 392 20.42 -1.58 2.31
CA TRP A 392 21.51 -1.06 3.09
C TRP A 392 21.08 0.22 3.80
N CYS A 393 21.39 0.34 5.09
CA CYS A 393 21.37 1.62 5.78
C CYS A 393 22.67 1.81 6.54
N GLU A 394 23.19 3.02 6.49
CA GLU A 394 24.40 3.41 7.21
C GLU A 394 24.34 3.01 8.67
N THR A 395 23.22 3.20 9.37
CA THR A 395 23.16 2.94 10.82
C THR A 395 23.51 1.50 11.19
N TRP A 396 23.13 0.51 10.38
CA TRP A 396 23.17 -0.91 10.76
C TRP A 396 24.07 -1.79 9.90
N CYS A 397 24.44 -1.33 8.70
CA CYS A 397 25.16 -2.12 7.72
C CYS A 397 26.59 -1.59 7.53
N SER A 398 27.54 -2.49 7.28
CA SER A 398 28.94 -2.11 7.09
C SER A 398 29.16 -1.40 5.74
N ASP A 399 30.24 -0.64 5.61
CA ASP A 399 30.58 0.06 4.36
C ASP A 399 30.91 -0.93 3.22
N GLU A 400 31.37 -2.14 3.53
CA GLU A 400 31.59 -3.21 2.56
C GLU A 400 30.28 -3.64 1.91
N LEU A 401 29.22 -3.83 2.72
CA LEU A 401 27.89 -4.22 2.22
C LEU A 401 27.28 -3.15 1.31
N LYS A 402 27.68 -1.88 1.46
CA LYS A 402 27.22 -0.76 0.61
C LYS A 402 27.61 -0.96 -0.85
N LYS A 403 28.74 -1.62 -1.12
CA LYS A 403 29.29 -1.80 -2.47
C LYS A 403 28.42 -2.69 -3.35
N THR A 404 27.68 -3.61 -2.74
CA THR A 404 26.76 -4.54 -3.41
C THR A 404 25.29 -4.19 -3.17
N ALA A 405 25.00 -3.07 -2.50
CA ALA A 405 23.65 -2.67 -2.14
C ALA A 405 22.83 -2.28 -3.38
N LYS A 406 21.67 -2.93 -3.55
CA LYS A 406 20.67 -2.66 -4.58
C LYS A 406 19.73 -1.53 -4.20
N THR A 407 19.48 -1.31 -2.91
CA THR A 407 18.82 -0.09 -2.42
C THR A 407 19.51 0.44 -1.18
N ILE A 408 19.43 1.76 -1.00
CA ILE A 408 19.96 2.47 0.16
C ILE A 408 18.82 3.20 0.83
N ASP A 409 18.57 2.89 2.09
CA ASP A 409 17.61 3.57 2.96
C ASP A 409 18.34 4.59 3.84
N LEU A 410 17.76 5.79 3.95
CA LEU A 410 18.28 6.87 4.79
C LEU A 410 17.72 6.74 6.20
N CYS A 411 17.94 5.59 6.83
CA CYS A 411 17.39 5.29 8.15
C CYS A 411 17.94 6.24 9.24
N ASN A 412 17.15 6.40 10.30
CA ASN A 412 17.54 7.26 11.41
C ASN A 412 18.75 6.67 12.16
N ASN A 413 19.60 7.54 12.68
CA ASN A 413 20.77 7.14 13.46
C ASN A 413 20.53 7.46 14.94
N PRO A 414 20.57 6.48 15.87
CA PRO A 414 20.36 6.75 17.28
C PRO A 414 21.52 7.52 17.94
N LEU A 415 22.70 7.53 17.31
CA LEU A 415 23.89 8.21 17.82
C LEU A 415 24.00 9.67 17.36
N THR A 416 23.28 10.06 16.29
CA THR A 416 23.39 11.40 15.69
C THR A 416 22.04 11.92 15.21
N LYS A 417 21.79 13.22 15.29
CA LYS A 417 20.54 13.84 14.80
C LYS A 417 20.71 14.56 13.45
N ALA A 418 21.55 14.02 12.57
CA ALA A 418 21.80 14.62 11.26
C ALA A 418 20.50 14.68 10.43
N PRO A 419 20.17 15.83 9.80
CA PRO A 419 19.05 15.95 8.88
C PRO A 419 19.13 14.95 7.73
N LYS A 420 17.98 14.47 7.24
CA LYS A 420 17.93 13.51 6.13
C LYS A 420 18.57 14.03 4.84
N LEU A 421 18.48 15.34 4.55
CA LEU A 421 19.13 15.94 3.38
C LEU A 421 20.66 15.86 3.45
N ASP A 422 21.24 16.14 4.62
CA ASP A 422 22.68 16.05 4.83
C ASP A 422 23.16 14.60 4.69
N ASN A 423 22.38 13.66 5.23
CA ASN A 423 22.62 12.23 5.06
C ASN A 423 22.54 11.81 3.60
N ALA A 424 21.54 12.28 2.84
CA ALA A 424 21.38 11.94 1.43
C ALA A 424 22.61 12.36 0.61
N LEU A 425 23.04 13.62 0.75
CA LEU A 425 24.20 14.18 0.04
C LEU A 425 25.52 13.50 0.41
N ARG A 426 25.66 13.06 1.67
CA ARG A 426 26.88 12.42 2.17
C ARG A 426 26.93 10.92 1.85
N ILE A 427 25.80 10.22 1.97
CA ILE A 427 25.72 8.77 1.85
C ILE A 427 25.59 8.34 0.40
N VAL A 428 24.82 9.05 -0.41
CA VAL A 428 24.48 8.64 -1.78
C VAL A 428 25.02 9.68 -2.76
N SER A 429 26.18 9.39 -3.34
CA SER A 429 26.91 10.30 -4.25
C SER A 429 26.05 10.84 -5.40
N GLU A 430 25.23 9.97 -5.99
CA GLU A 430 24.39 10.26 -7.15
C GLU A 430 23.06 10.96 -6.77
N TRP A 431 22.78 11.15 -5.47
CA TRP A 431 21.55 11.77 -5.01
C TRP A 431 21.42 13.20 -5.50
N LYS A 432 22.54 13.95 -5.47
CA LYS A 432 22.60 15.34 -5.95
C LYS A 432 22.22 15.46 -7.42
N ASP A 433 22.57 14.48 -8.24
CA ASP A 433 22.28 14.50 -9.68
C ASP A 433 20.78 14.31 -9.94
N TYR A 434 20.14 13.36 -9.24
CA TYR A 434 18.68 13.19 -9.32
C TYR A 434 17.94 14.41 -8.79
N ASP A 435 18.40 14.95 -7.68
CA ASP A 435 17.79 16.09 -7.02
C ASP A 435 17.84 17.34 -7.90
N GLN A 436 19.01 17.66 -8.47
CA GLN A 436 19.16 18.76 -9.41
C GLN A 436 18.28 18.56 -10.65
N TYR A 437 18.23 17.33 -11.19
CA TYR A 437 17.38 17.03 -12.33
C TYR A 437 15.88 17.28 -12.02
N VAL A 438 15.41 16.78 -10.88
CA VAL A 438 14.01 16.95 -10.44
C VAL A 438 13.68 18.42 -10.21
N ALA A 439 14.60 19.19 -9.63
CA ALA A 439 14.46 20.63 -9.44
C ALA A 439 14.35 21.37 -10.77
N ASP A 440 15.29 21.14 -11.70
CA ASP A 440 15.27 21.75 -13.04
C ASP A 440 13.99 21.39 -13.82
N PHE A 441 13.52 20.15 -13.68
CA PHE A 441 12.28 19.70 -14.30
C PHE A 441 11.06 20.41 -13.73
N ARG A 442 11.01 20.61 -12.41
CA ARG A 442 9.92 21.32 -11.73
C ARG A 442 9.85 22.78 -12.20
N GLU A 443 10.99 23.47 -12.25
CA GLU A 443 11.05 24.86 -12.73
C GLU A 443 10.58 24.99 -14.19
N LYS A 444 11.03 24.08 -15.08
CA LYS A 444 10.63 24.08 -16.50
C LYS A 444 9.14 23.78 -16.69
N SER A 445 8.55 22.98 -15.82
CA SER A 445 7.15 22.57 -15.91
C SER A 445 6.16 23.65 -15.45
N LYS A 446 6.64 24.76 -14.84
CA LYS A 446 5.82 25.87 -14.30
C LYS A 446 4.72 25.40 -13.34
N ILE A 447 5.01 24.39 -12.52
CA ILE A 447 4.10 23.84 -11.50
C ILE A 447 4.37 24.52 -10.17
#